data_AF-A0A2W0EQL3-F1
#
_entry.id   AF-A0A2W0EQL3-F1
#
_cell.length_a   1.000
_cell.length_b   1.000
_cell.length_c   1.000
_cell.angle_alpha   90.00
_cell.angle_beta   90.00
_cell.angle_gamma   90.00
#
_symmetry.space_group_name_H-M   'P 1'
#
loop_
_entity.id
_entity.type
_entity.pdbx_description
1 polymer ?
#
loop_
_entity_poly.entity_id
_entity_poly.type
_entity_poly.pdbx_seq_one_letter_code
_entity_poly.pdbx_strand_id
1 'polypeptide(L)'
;MQNFLTRTLSSLWRSPAIWLRWSAARHKFEYEPILRSDLFNAQQMADHGIVLARQHVLGRLSRKDALLGRLTDNQLLLERSCAALKTVQLSSRRATPAAEWLLDNFYLIEENIRTARTHLPDGYSRELPRLAEGPSAGLPRVYDIALETIAHGDGRVDAPSLDCFIASYQTITPLALGELWAIPIMLRLALIENLRRVASRVMANRDDRNLADDWADRLIEMAERDAKSVVLTVADMARSAPPMTPSFVAELARRLHGQSAALILPMAWIEQTLGESGLTVERLVQMDAQQQSGDQVSISNSIASLRLLAATDWREFVELLSHVEQVLCADPAGIYANMDFATRDRYRHVVERLARHCVQS
;
A
#
# COMPACT_ATOMS: atom_id res chain seq x y z
N MET A 1 79.87 26.37 1.31
CA MET A 1 78.99 25.18 1.12
C MET A 1 78.61 24.69 2.50
N GLN A 2 77.42 25.09 2.97
CA GLN A 2 77.07 25.15 4.39
C GLN A 2 76.23 23.96 4.88
N ASN A 3 76.44 23.67 6.16
CA ASN A 3 76.00 22.55 6.98
C ASN A 3 74.52 22.56 7.37
N PHE A 4 74.04 21.35 7.71
CA PHE A 4 73.10 20.98 8.78
C PHE A 4 72.26 22.08 9.46
N LEU A 5 70.93 21.87 9.54
CA LEU A 5 70.17 21.66 10.79
C LEU A 5 68.63 21.62 10.56
N THR A 6 68.06 20.44 10.82
CA THR A 6 66.84 20.17 11.62
C THR A 6 65.47 20.79 11.31
N ARG A 7 64.52 19.85 11.11
CA ARG A 7 63.22 19.68 11.79
C ARG A 7 61.98 20.51 11.39
N THR A 8 61.07 19.77 10.74
CA THR A 8 59.65 19.55 11.09
C THR A 8 58.74 20.74 11.33
N LEU A 9 57.62 20.79 10.59
CA LEU A 9 56.27 20.68 11.18
C LEU A 9 55.20 20.45 10.08
N SER A 10 54.39 19.41 10.33
CA SER A 10 52.97 19.23 9.95
C SER A 10 52.55 19.42 8.48
N SER A 11 52.20 18.38 7.74
CA SER A 11 50.91 17.65 7.81
C SER A 11 49.67 18.57 7.79
N LEU A 12 48.63 18.17 7.04
CA LEU A 12 47.40 18.89 6.64
C LEU A 12 47.61 19.46 5.22
N TRP A 13 47.07 18.94 4.13
CA TRP A 13 45.69 18.51 3.93
C TRP A 13 45.62 17.22 3.10
N ARG A 14 45.42 16.08 3.78
CA ARG A 14 44.53 15.03 3.29
C ARG A 14 43.20 15.25 3.98
N SER A 15 42.14 15.44 3.21
CA SER A 15 40.79 15.10 3.65
C SER A 15 39.96 14.75 2.42
N PRO A 16 39.88 13.46 2.03
CA PRO A 16 38.82 12.95 1.17
C PRO A 16 37.50 12.82 1.96
N ALA A 17 37.21 13.79 2.83
CA ALA A 17 36.15 13.74 3.84
C ALA A 17 34.81 14.35 3.40
N ILE A 18 34.72 14.84 2.15
CA ILE A 18 33.47 15.39 1.61
C ILE A 18 32.74 14.35 0.72
N TRP A 19 33.46 13.33 0.23
CA TRP A 19 32.90 12.29 -0.66
C TRP A 19 32.35 11.06 0.06
N LEU A 20 32.45 10.98 1.39
CA LEU A 20 32.05 9.80 2.18
C LEU A 20 30.92 10.06 3.19
N ARG A 21 30.19 11.18 3.06
CA ARG A 21 29.01 11.48 3.92
C ARG A 21 27.65 11.33 3.23
N TRP A 22 27.62 10.78 2.01
CA TRP A 22 26.39 10.54 1.23
C TRP A 22 26.21 9.06 0.87
N SER A 23 26.48 8.19 1.84
CA SER A 23 26.04 6.80 1.85
C SER A 23 25.50 6.47 3.25
N ALA A 24 24.62 7.32 3.78
CA ALA A 24 23.64 6.81 4.72
C ALA A 24 22.86 5.76 3.94
N ALA A 25 22.85 4.51 4.39
CA ALA A 25 22.07 3.44 3.79
C ALA A 25 20.59 3.88 3.74
N ARG A 26 20.21 4.55 2.63
CA ARG A 26 18.83 4.81 2.25
C ARG A 26 18.24 3.41 2.11
N HIS A 27 17.49 3.01 3.11
CA HIS A 27 16.67 1.81 3.01
C HIS A 27 15.69 2.11 1.89
N LYS A 28 16.04 1.64 0.69
CA LYS A 28 15.26 1.83 -0.53
C LYS A 28 13.90 1.21 -0.23
N PHE A 29 12.83 2.00 -0.32
CA PHE A 29 11.49 1.44 -0.30
C PHE A 29 11.41 0.46 -1.48
N GLU A 30 11.26 -0.83 -1.20
CA GLU A 30 11.05 -1.81 -2.25
C GLU A 30 9.64 -1.62 -2.83
N TYR A 31 9.57 -1.66 -4.15
CA TYR A 31 8.31 -1.54 -4.88
C TYR A 31 7.47 -2.79 -4.62
N GLU A 32 6.48 -2.67 -3.74
CA GLU A 32 5.40 -3.66 -3.63
C GLU A 32 4.29 -3.22 -4.62
N PRO A 33 3.91 -4.08 -5.60
CA PRO A 33 2.83 -3.73 -6.52
C PRO A 33 1.56 -3.43 -5.73
N ILE A 34 0.82 -2.41 -6.14
CA ILE A 34 -0.45 -2.05 -5.49
C ILE A 34 -1.46 -3.18 -5.66
N LEU A 35 -2.34 -3.33 -4.67
CA LEU A 35 -3.54 -4.14 -4.78
C LEU A 35 -4.53 -3.42 -5.70
N ARG A 36 -4.31 -3.52 -7.01
CA ARG A 36 -5.19 -2.95 -8.04
C ARG A 36 -5.29 -3.91 -9.20
N SER A 37 -6.52 -4.22 -9.56
CA SER A 37 -6.92 -5.01 -10.72
C SER A 37 -7.93 -4.20 -11.55
N ASP A 38 -8.47 -4.80 -12.60
CA ASP A 38 -9.57 -4.21 -13.36
C ASP A 38 -10.75 -3.89 -12.43
N LEU A 39 -11.29 -2.67 -12.53
CA LEU A 39 -12.38 -2.25 -11.65
C LEU A 39 -13.67 -2.99 -11.98
N PHE A 40 -14.29 -3.58 -10.97
CA PHE A 40 -15.55 -4.32 -11.12
C PHE A 40 -16.74 -3.53 -10.57
N ASN A 41 -17.84 -3.56 -11.30
CA ASN A 41 -19.15 -3.22 -10.76
C ASN A 41 -19.72 -4.39 -9.91
N ALA A 42 -20.86 -4.19 -9.25
CA ALA A 42 -21.44 -5.20 -8.37
C ALA A 42 -21.73 -6.55 -9.07
N GLN A 43 -22.16 -6.55 -10.34
CA GLN A 43 -22.41 -7.78 -11.10
C GLN A 43 -21.10 -8.49 -11.44
N GLN A 44 -20.08 -7.75 -11.90
CA GLN A 44 -18.77 -8.30 -12.19
C GLN A 44 -18.11 -8.88 -10.94
N MET A 45 -18.28 -8.22 -9.78
CA MET A 45 -17.80 -8.72 -8.50
C MET A 45 -18.53 -10.01 -8.09
N ALA A 46 -19.85 -10.09 -8.29
CA ALA A 46 -20.63 -11.31 -8.06
C ALA A 46 -20.14 -12.48 -8.92
N ASP A 47 -19.96 -12.24 -10.23
CA ASP A 47 -19.43 -13.24 -11.17
C ASP A 47 -18.02 -13.69 -10.77
N HIS A 48 -17.18 -12.75 -10.32
CA HIS A 48 -15.85 -13.02 -9.77
C HIS A 48 -15.91 -13.92 -8.53
N GLY A 49 -16.90 -13.76 -7.66
CA GLY A 49 -17.13 -14.63 -6.50
C GLY A 49 -17.26 -16.10 -6.86
N ILE A 50 -17.98 -16.40 -7.95
CA ILE A 50 -18.15 -17.76 -8.46
C ILE A 50 -16.82 -18.31 -8.97
N VAL A 51 -16.06 -17.49 -9.72
CA VAL A 51 -14.76 -17.88 -10.26
C VAL A 51 -13.76 -18.15 -9.14
N LEU A 52 -13.65 -17.23 -8.18
CA LEU A 52 -12.74 -17.32 -7.05
C LEU A 52 -13.06 -18.55 -6.19
N ALA A 53 -14.33 -18.81 -5.90
CA ALA A 53 -14.75 -19.96 -5.11
C ALA A 53 -14.38 -21.31 -5.75
N ARG A 54 -14.33 -21.39 -7.09
CA ARG A 54 -13.87 -22.59 -7.82
C ARG A 54 -12.36 -22.78 -7.77
N GLN A 55 -11.60 -21.69 -7.63
CA GLN A 55 -10.14 -21.70 -7.55
C GLN A 55 -9.64 -21.99 -6.13
N HIS A 56 -10.44 -21.66 -5.12
CA HIS A 56 -10.07 -21.87 -3.73
C HIS A 56 -10.02 -23.34 -3.34
N VAL A 57 -8.81 -23.88 -3.29
CA VAL A 57 -8.52 -25.21 -2.73
C VAL A 57 -8.07 -25.05 -1.30
N LEU A 58 -8.77 -25.67 -0.35
CA LEU A 58 -8.44 -25.61 1.07
C LEU A 58 -7.34 -26.61 1.43
N GLY A 59 -6.35 -26.14 2.20
CA GLY A 59 -5.25 -26.93 2.74
C GLY A 59 -5.46 -27.34 4.19
N ARG A 60 -4.46 -28.05 4.75
CA ARG A 60 -4.44 -28.37 6.19
C ARG A 60 -4.27 -27.10 7.02
N LEU A 61 -4.94 -27.05 8.18
CA LEU A 61 -4.78 -25.96 9.14
C LEU A 61 -3.30 -25.82 9.55
N SER A 62 -2.77 -24.60 9.41
CA SER A 62 -1.41 -24.25 9.80
C SER A 62 -1.42 -23.56 11.17
N ARG A 63 -0.44 -23.91 12.01
CA ARG A 63 -0.22 -23.25 13.31
C ARG A 63 0.51 -21.91 13.21
N LYS A 64 1.07 -21.56 12.05
CA LYS A 64 1.80 -20.30 11.86
C LYS A 64 0.84 -19.21 11.40
N ASP A 65 0.74 -18.14 12.19
CA ASP A 65 0.00 -16.94 11.80
C ASP A 65 0.95 -15.91 11.16
N ALA A 66 0.79 -15.69 9.86
CA ALA A 66 1.55 -14.68 9.12
C ALA A 66 0.87 -13.30 9.12
N LEU A 67 -0.44 -13.21 9.43
CA LEU A 67 -1.21 -11.98 9.29
C LEU A 67 -0.84 -10.96 10.37
N LEU A 68 -0.65 -11.38 11.61
CA LEU A 68 -0.23 -10.47 12.69
C LEU A 68 1.21 -10.00 12.54
N GLY A 69 2.09 -10.86 12.02
CA GLY A 69 3.44 -10.47 11.61
C GLY A 69 3.39 -9.41 10.52
N ARG A 70 2.63 -9.66 9.45
CA ARG A 70 2.45 -8.71 8.34
C ARG A 70 1.83 -7.40 8.80
N LEU A 71 0.82 -7.43 9.67
CA LEU A 71 0.23 -6.22 10.25
C LEU A 71 1.26 -5.38 11.02
N THR A 72 2.20 -6.05 11.70
CA THR A 72 3.31 -5.37 12.39
C THR A 72 4.27 -4.72 11.42
N ASP A 73 4.63 -5.41 10.35
CA ASP A 73 5.47 -4.82 9.29
C ASP A 73 4.75 -3.63 8.62
N ASN A 74 3.44 -3.75 8.41
CA ASN A 74 2.61 -2.69 7.82
C ASN A 74 2.61 -1.44 8.69
N GLN A 75 2.39 -1.63 9.99
CA GLN A 75 2.45 -0.56 10.97
C GLN A 75 3.82 0.16 10.93
N LEU A 76 4.93 -0.59 11.00
CA LEU A 76 6.27 -0.01 11.01
C LEU A 76 6.59 0.78 9.73
N LEU A 77 6.18 0.29 8.55
CA LEU A 77 6.39 1.01 7.29
C LEU A 77 5.58 2.30 7.24
N LEU A 78 4.32 2.26 7.65
CA LEU A 78 3.44 3.42 7.65
C LEU A 78 3.92 4.48 8.65
N GLU A 79 4.33 4.09 9.85
CA GLU A 79 4.94 4.98 10.85
C GLU A 79 6.20 5.67 10.31
N ARG A 80 7.11 4.90 9.69
CA ARG A 80 8.33 5.45 9.07
C ARG A 80 8.02 6.42 7.94
N SER A 81 7.04 6.08 7.10
CA SER A 81 6.62 6.92 5.97
C SER A 81 6.06 8.25 6.48
N CYS A 82 5.16 8.22 7.46
CA CYS A 82 4.59 9.42 8.06
C CYS A 82 5.64 10.26 8.81
N ALA A 83 6.56 9.64 9.55
CA ALA A 83 7.67 10.34 10.19
C ALA A 83 8.55 11.06 9.16
N ALA A 84 8.87 10.39 8.06
CA ALA A 84 9.65 10.98 6.97
C ALA A 84 8.89 12.10 6.26
N LEU A 85 7.57 12.05 6.15
CA LEU A 85 6.74 13.08 5.52
C LEU A 85 6.62 14.34 6.40
N LYS A 86 6.52 14.17 7.73
CA LYS A 86 6.47 15.30 8.68
C LYS A 86 7.73 16.16 8.65
N THR A 87 8.91 15.58 8.45
CA THR A 87 10.16 16.36 8.37
C THR A 87 10.21 17.29 7.16
N VAL A 88 9.45 16.99 6.09
CA VAL A 88 9.43 17.79 4.86
C VAL A 88 8.54 19.00 4.95
N GLN A 89 7.44 18.91 5.69
CA GLN A 89 6.55 20.06 5.91
C GLN A 89 7.28 21.24 6.56
N LEU A 90 8.40 20.96 7.24
CA LEU A 90 9.30 21.96 7.81
C LEU A 90 10.32 22.54 6.81
N SER A 91 10.50 21.94 5.62
CA SER A 91 11.61 22.23 4.68
C SER A 91 11.23 23.05 3.44
N SER A 92 10.08 23.72 3.41
CA SER A 92 9.56 24.52 2.26
C SER A 92 9.36 23.75 0.94
N ARG A 93 9.68 22.45 0.88
CA ARG A 93 9.38 21.56 -0.26
C ARG A 93 7.89 21.21 -0.25
N ARG A 94 7.24 21.20 -1.42
CA ARG A 94 5.80 20.90 -1.55
C ARG A 94 5.56 19.40 -1.35
N ALA A 95 4.61 19.04 -0.49
CA ALA A 95 4.10 17.69 -0.40
C ALA A 95 3.19 17.39 -1.60
N THR A 96 3.13 16.12 -2.03
CA THR A 96 2.14 15.69 -3.01
C THR A 96 0.77 15.51 -2.33
N PRO A 97 -0.35 15.65 -3.05
CA PRO A 97 -1.68 15.47 -2.46
C PRO A 97 -1.87 14.11 -1.76
N ALA A 98 -1.30 13.04 -2.33
CA ALA A 98 -1.32 11.71 -1.72
C ALA A 98 -0.56 11.64 -0.38
N ALA A 99 0.58 12.34 -0.28
CA ALA A 99 1.35 12.41 0.95
C ALA A 99 0.64 13.22 2.04
N GLU A 100 -0.01 14.33 1.68
CA GLU A 100 -0.84 15.13 2.60
C GLU A 100 -2.00 14.30 3.13
N TRP A 101 -2.73 13.61 2.24
CA TRP A 101 -3.85 12.75 2.64
C TRP A 101 -3.44 11.66 3.64
N LEU A 102 -2.28 11.03 3.43
CA LEU A 102 -1.73 10.02 4.33
C LEU A 102 -1.39 10.61 5.71
N LEU A 103 -0.79 11.79 5.74
CA LEU A 103 -0.47 12.50 6.99
C LEU A 103 -1.71 12.89 7.77
N ASP A 104 -2.68 13.50 7.09
CA ASP A 104 -3.91 14.02 7.69
C ASP A 104 -4.76 12.91 8.32
N ASN A 105 -4.67 11.68 7.79
CA ASN A 105 -5.50 10.56 8.21
C ASN A 105 -4.72 9.47 8.97
N PHE A 106 -3.45 9.70 9.30
CA PHE A 106 -2.62 8.67 9.93
C PHE A 106 -3.19 8.17 11.27
N TYR A 107 -3.80 9.05 12.07
CA TYR A 107 -4.42 8.68 13.35
C TYR A 107 -5.50 7.60 13.19
N LEU A 108 -6.27 7.66 12.10
CA LEU A 108 -7.33 6.70 11.82
C LEU A 108 -6.74 5.35 11.41
N ILE A 109 -5.61 5.36 10.70
CA ILE A 109 -4.88 4.14 10.36
C ILE A 109 -4.36 3.47 11.62
N GLU A 110 -3.75 4.24 12.54
CA GLU A 110 -3.26 3.72 13.83
C GLU A 110 -4.39 3.12 14.68
N GLU A 111 -5.55 3.78 14.72
CA GLU A 111 -6.74 3.26 15.39
C GLU A 111 -7.20 1.93 14.78
N ASN A 112 -7.28 1.84 13.45
CA ASN A 112 -7.69 0.62 12.78
C ASN A 112 -6.68 -0.52 12.95
N ILE A 113 -5.37 -0.24 13.00
CA ILE A 113 -4.33 -1.23 13.32
C ILE A 113 -4.54 -1.77 14.74
N ARG A 114 -4.82 -0.90 15.72
CA ARG A 114 -5.09 -1.31 17.11
C ARG A 114 -6.33 -2.19 17.19
N THR A 115 -7.43 -1.74 16.60
CA THR A 115 -8.69 -2.51 16.50
C THR A 115 -8.44 -3.86 15.84
N ALA A 116 -7.64 -3.90 14.77
CA ALA A 116 -7.34 -5.14 14.09
C ALA A 116 -6.61 -6.16 14.98
N ARG A 117 -5.63 -5.72 15.79
CA ARG A 117 -4.95 -6.58 16.75
C ARG A 117 -5.87 -7.11 17.84
N THR A 118 -6.80 -6.28 18.32
CA THR A 118 -7.75 -6.67 19.37
C THR A 118 -8.74 -7.73 18.85
N HIS A 119 -9.23 -7.56 17.62
CA HIS A 119 -10.26 -8.44 17.04
C HIS A 119 -9.71 -9.66 16.29
N LEU A 120 -8.39 -9.76 16.08
CA LEU A 120 -7.73 -10.93 15.51
C LEU A 120 -6.76 -11.59 16.51
N PRO A 121 -7.24 -12.26 17.57
CA PRO A 121 -6.36 -13.01 18.43
C PRO A 121 -5.73 -14.20 17.68
N ASP A 122 -4.49 -14.54 18.04
CA ASP A 122 -3.69 -15.64 17.44
C ASP A 122 -4.48 -16.95 17.30
N GLY A 123 -5.27 -17.29 18.32
CA GLY A 123 -6.07 -18.51 18.33
C GLY A 123 -7.13 -18.51 17.22
N TYR A 124 -7.85 -17.41 17.07
CA TYR A 124 -8.91 -17.28 16.08
C TYR A 124 -8.36 -17.33 14.65
N SER A 125 -7.27 -16.61 14.37
CA SER A 125 -6.61 -16.63 13.04
C SER A 125 -6.13 -18.03 12.62
N ARG A 126 -5.71 -18.86 13.58
CA ARG A 126 -5.25 -20.24 13.32
C ARG A 126 -6.39 -21.22 13.04
N GLU A 127 -7.60 -20.92 13.49
CA GLU A 127 -8.79 -21.77 13.27
C GLU A 127 -9.42 -21.56 11.88
N LEU A 128 -9.08 -20.47 11.18
CA LEU A 128 -9.67 -20.18 9.88
C LEU A 128 -9.14 -21.11 8.76
N PRO A 129 -10.00 -21.60 7.86
CA PRO A 129 -9.60 -22.39 6.69
C PRO A 129 -8.62 -21.64 5.79
N ARG A 130 -7.52 -22.33 5.42
CA ARG A 130 -6.41 -21.75 4.65
C ARG A 130 -6.34 -22.30 3.24
N LEU A 131 -5.89 -21.49 2.31
CA LEU A 131 -5.67 -21.90 0.93
C LEU A 131 -4.43 -22.80 0.81
N ALA A 132 -4.53 -23.86 0.03
CA ALA A 132 -3.43 -24.76 -0.28
C ALA A 132 -2.53 -24.24 -1.41
N GLU A 133 -3.13 -23.52 -2.35
CA GLU A 133 -2.52 -23.11 -3.63
C GLU A 133 -2.79 -21.63 -3.93
N GLY A 134 -2.15 -21.12 -4.98
CA GLY A 134 -2.33 -19.75 -5.46
C GLY A 134 -1.48 -18.70 -4.72
N PRO A 135 -1.66 -17.41 -5.08
CA PRO A 135 -0.89 -16.28 -4.52
C PRO A 135 -1.03 -16.15 -2.99
N SER A 136 -2.17 -16.56 -2.45
CA SER A 136 -2.51 -16.53 -1.02
C SER A 136 -2.36 -17.88 -0.33
N ALA A 137 -1.57 -18.79 -0.90
CA ALA A 137 -1.28 -20.09 -0.29
C ALA A 137 -0.77 -19.93 1.16
N GLY A 138 -1.38 -20.69 2.08
CA GLY A 138 -1.10 -20.63 3.51
C GLY A 138 -1.81 -19.51 4.27
N LEU A 139 -2.52 -18.60 3.60
CA LEU A 139 -3.36 -17.56 4.24
C LEU A 139 -4.82 -18.03 4.35
N PRO A 140 -5.61 -17.46 5.28
CA PRO A 140 -7.04 -17.72 5.36
C PRO A 140 -7.74 -17.35 4.05
N ARG A 141 -8.64 -18.19 3.53
CA ARG A 141 -9.35 -17.87 2.28
C ARG A 141 -10.18 -16.58 2.37
N VAL A 142 -10.70 -16.27 3.55
CA VAL A 142 -11.41 -15.02 3.84
C VAL A 142 -10.51 -13.77 3.75
N TYR A 143 -9.20 -13.94 3.94
CA TYR A 143 -8.25 -12.87 3.68
C TYR A 143 -8.07 -12.64 2.18
N ASP A 144 -8.02 -13.71 1.39
CA ASP A 144 -7.94 -13.60 -0.07
C ASP A 144 -9.19 -12.95 -0.67
N ILE A 145 -10.38 -13.35 -0.20
CA ILE A 145 -11.64 -12.67 -0.54
C ILE A 145 -11.56 -11.16 -0.25
N ALA A 146 -10.98 -10.77 0.90
CA ALA A 146 -10.81 -9.36 1.24
C ALA A 146 -9.80 -8.64 0.33
N LEU A 147 -8.70 -9.31 -0.05
CA LEU A 147 -7.73 -8.77 -1.01
C LEU A 147 -8.37 -8.55 -2.38
N GLU A 148 -9.13 -9.52 -2.88
CA GLU A 148 -9.83 -9.44 -4.16
C GLU A 148 -10.88 -8.33 -4.17
N THR A 149 -11.65 -8.17 -3.08
CA THR A 149 -12.60 -7.06 -2.91
C THR A 149 -11.89 -5.70 -3.06
N ILE A 150 -10.72 -5.56 -2.45
CA ILE A 150 -9.97 -4.30 -2.45
C ILE A 150 -9.26 -4.05 -3.79
N ALA A 151 -8.73 -5.10 -4.41
CA ALA A 151 -8.03 -5.01 -5.68
C ALA A 151 -8.96 -4.57 -6.82
N HIS A 152 -10.15 -5.14 -6.87
CA HIS A 152 -11.18 -4.81 -7.88
C HIS A 152 -12.01 -3.57 -7.52
N GLY A 153 -11.93 -3.08 -6.28
CA GLY A 153 -12.53 -1.83 -5.82
C GLY A 153 -11.58 -0.63 -5.74
N ASP A 154 -10.28 -0.80 -6.02
CA ASP A 154 -9.22 0.19 -5.75
C ASP A 154 -9.34 0.81 -4.34
N GLY A 155 -9.43 -0.06 -3.33
CA GLY A 155 -9.59 0.34 -1.93
C GLY A 155 -10.99 0.74 -1.52
N ARG A 156 -11.95 0.87 -2.45
CA ARG A 156 -13.35 1.17 -2.15
C ARG A 156 -14.09 -0.13 -1.83
N VAL A 157 -14.70 -0.16 -0.65
CA VAL A 157 -15.62 -1.22 -0.24
C VAL A 157 -17.02 -0.64 -0.19
N ASP A 158 -17.98 -1.33 -0.79
CA ASP A 158 -19.40 -1.01 -0.67
C ASP A 158 -20.17 -2.26 -0.22
N ALA A 159 -21.12 -2.07 0.70
CA ALA A 159 -21.86 -3.18 1.31
C ALA A 159 -22.66 -4.00 0.26
N PRO A 160 -23.41 -3.40 -0.68
CA PRO A 160 -24.17 -4.19 -1.66
C PRO A 160 -23.29 -5.08 -2.55
N SER A 161 -22.16 -4.56 -3.05
CA SER A 161 -21.22 -5.35 -3.85
C SER A 161 -20.58 -6.45 -3.02
N LEU A 162 -20.18 -6.17 -1.77
CA LEU A 162 -19.65 -7.17 -0.85
C LEU A 162 -20.67 -8.28 -0.58
N ASP A 163 -21.93 -7.93 -0.32
CA ASP A 163 -23.00 -8.90 -0.07
C ASP A 163 -23.22 -9.81 -1.29
N CYS A 164 -23.31 -9.21 -2.49
CA CYS A 164 -23.44 -9.96 -3.73
C CYS A 164 -22.23 -10.86 -4.01
N PHE A 165 -21.02 -10.38 -3.73
CA PHE A 165 -19.78 -11.15 -3.88
C PHE A 165 -19.76 -12.39 -3.00
N ILE A 166 -20.01 -12.20 -1.70
CA ILE A 166 -19.99 -13.29 -0.71
C ILE A 166 -21.15 -14.26 -0.96
N ALA A 167 -22.35 -13.76 -1.27
CA ALA A 167 -23.48 -14.61 -1.62
C ALA A 167 -23.16 -15.49 -2.85
N SER A 168 -22.59 -14.90 -3.90
CA SER A 168 -22.22 -15.62 -5.13
C SER A 168 -21.10 -16.62 -4.89
N TYR A 169 -20.09 -16.26 -4.10
CA TYR A 169 -19.02 -17.17 -3.68
C TYR A 169 -19.58 -18.41 -2.96
N GLN A 170 -20.52 -18.20 -2.03
CA GLN A 170 -21.12 -19.28 -1.23
C GLN A 170 -22.00 -20.24 -2.04
N THR A 171 -22.43 -19.88 -3.25
CA THR A 171 -23.14 -20.81 -4.16
C THR A 171 -22.27 -21.99 -4.59
N ILE A 172 -20.95 -21.83 -4.55
CA ILE A 172 -19.98 -22.88 -4.89
C ILE A 172 -19.46 -23.54 -3.62
N THR A 173 -18.96 -22.74 -2.67
CA THR A 173 -18.39 -23.25 -1.42
C THR A 173 -18.90 -22.46 -0.21
N PRO A 174 -19.69 -23.05 0.69
CA PRO A 174 -20.16 -22.40 1.90
C PRO A 174 -19.02 -21.88 2.77
N LEU A 175 -19.21 -20.71 3.38
CA LEU A 175 -18.33 -20.18 4.41
C LEU A 175 -18.83 -20.63 5.79
N ALA A 176 -17.91 -20.98 6.67
CA ALA A 176 -18.25 -21.26 8.06
C ALA A 176 -18.70 -19.97 8.77
N LEU A 177 -19.45 -20.11 9.87
CA LEU A 177 -19.88 -18.97 10.67
C LEU A 177 -18.68 -18.13 11.15
N GLY A 178 -17.64 -18.80 11.67
CA GLY A 178 -16.40 -18.14 12.06
C GLY A 178 -15.67 -17.44 10.90
N GLU A 179 -15.88 -17.85 9.65
CA GLU A 179 -15.31 -17.16 8.48
C GLU A 179 -16.09 -15.89 8.13
N LEU A 180 -17.42 -15.91 8.19
CA LEU A 180 -18.25 -14.71 7.99
C LEU A 180 -17.91 -13.64 9.04
N TRP A 181 -17.73 -14.04 10.30
CA TRP A 181 -17.26 -13.15 11.37
C TRP A 181 -15.84 -12.62 11.17
N ALA A 182 -15.03 -13.29 10.34
CA ALA A 182 -13.67 -12.85 10.03
C ALA A 182 -13.63 -11.80 8.90
N ILE A 183 -14.62 -11.73 8.03
CA ILE A 183 -14.66 -10.78 6.90
C ILE A 183 -14.39 -9.32 7.33
N PRO A 184 -15.00 -8.77 8.41
CA PRO A 184 -14.76 -7.39 8.84
C PRO A 184 -13.29 -7.12 9.15
N ILE A 185 -12.63 -8.07 9.81
CA ILE A 185 -11.24 -7.92 10.21
C ILE A 185 -10.30 -8.18 9.03
N MET A 186 -10.63 -9.10 8.13
CA MET A 186 -9.87 -9.34 6.91
C MET A 186 -9.89 -8.13 5.97
N LEU A 187 -11.04 -7.48 5.80
CA LEU A 187 -11.15 -6.23 5.04
C LEU A 187 -10.29 -5.12 5.65
N ARG A 188 -10.27 -4.97 6.98
CA ARG A 188 -9.39 -4.01 7.65
C ARG A 188 -7.91 -4.30 7.38
N LEU A 189 -7.48 -5.55 7.54
CA LEU A 189 -6.10 -5.96 7.26
C LEU A 189 -5.70 -5.67 5.82
N ALA A 190 -6.56 -6.03 4.87
CA ALA A 190 -6.30 -5.85 3.45
C ALA A 190 -6.32 -4.36 3.04
N LEU A 191 -7.11 -3.50 3.70
CA LEU A 191 -7.06 -2.05 3.51
C LEU A 191 -5.76 -1.44 4.06
N ILE A 192 -5.30 -1.89 5.23
CA ILE A 192 -4.01 -1.48 5.81
C ILE A 192 -2.86 -1.93 4.90
N GLU A 193 -2.94 -3.13 4.33
CA GLU A 193 -2.00 -3.64 3.34
C GLU A 193 -1.98 -2.76 2.07
N ASN A 194 -3.14 -2.35 1.55
CA ASN A 194 -3.21 -1.44 0.42
C ASN A 194 -2.58 -0.07 0.74
N LEU A 195 -2.90 0.50 1.91
CA LEU A 195 -2.33 1.77 2.37
C LEU A 195 -0.81 1.70 2.50
N ARG A 196 -0.25 0.59 3.02
CA ARG A 196 1.20 0.36 3.04
C ARG A 196 1.79 0.41 1.64
N ARG A 197 1.19 -0.29 0.67
CA ARG A 197 1.70 -0.38 -0.71
C ARG A 197 1.69 0.98 -1.39
N VAL A 198 0.59 1.73 -1.26
CA VAL A 198 0.51 3.10 -1.77
C VAL A 198 1.54 3.99 -1.07
N ALA A 199 1.68 3.92 0.26
CA ALA A 199 2.66 4.70 1.01
C ALA A 199 4.10 4.41 0.57
N SER A 200 4.47 3.14 0.39
CA SER A 200 5.79 2.74 -0.13
C SER A 200 6.07 3.38 -1.49
N ARG A 201 5.06 3.36 -2.39
CA ARG A 201 5.17 3.97 -3.72
C ARG A 201 5.28 5.49 -3.67
N VAL A 202 4.47 6.15 -2.85
CA VAL A 202 4.55 7.61 -2.62
C VAL A 202 5.93 8.01 -2.11
N MET A 203 6.50 7.21 -1.20
CA MET A 203 7.84 7.42 -0.66
C MET A 203 8.95 7.19 -1.68
N ALA A 204 8.86 6.14 -2.51
CA ALA A 204 9.82 5.90 -3.59
C ALA A 204 9.80 7.04 -4.63
N ASN A 205 8.61 7.45 -5.08
CA ASN A 205 8.44 8.57 -6.00
C ASN A 205 8.96 9.88 -5.40
N ARG A 206 8.83 10.05 -4.08
CA ARG A 206 9.37 11.21 -3.36
C ARG A 206 10.90 11.21 -3.36
N ASP A 207 11.55 10.07 -3.17
CA ASP A 207 13.01 9.99 -3.23
C ASP A 207 13.55 10.41 -4.60
N ASP A 208 12.85 10.02 -5.67
CA ASP A 208 13.17 10.45 -7.04
C ASP A 208 12.96 11.97 -7.24
N ARG A 209 11.86 12.54 -6.72
CA ARG A 209 11.62 13.99 -6.77
C ARG A 209 12.67 14.77 -5.99
N ASN A 210 13.07 14.29 -4.82
CA ASN A 210 14.13 14.92 -4.03
C ASN A 210 15.47 14.92 -4.79
N LEU A 211 15.78 13.83 -5.48
CA LEU A 211 16.98 13.76 -6.31
C LEU A 211 16.91 14.75 -7.49
N ALA A 212 15.73 14.89 -8.11
CA ALA A 212 15.49 15.89 -9.15
C ALA A 212 15.63 17.32 -8.62
N ASP A 213 15.08 17.62 -7.44
CA ASP A 213 15.24 18.91 -6.76
C ASP A 213 16.72 19.23 -6.51
N ASP A 214 17.48 18.28 -5.95
CA ASP A 214 18.90 18.48 -5.64
C ASP A 214 19.72 18.75 -6.91
N TRP A 215 19.38 18.12 -8.05
CA TRP A 215 20.00 18.40 -9.35
C TRP A 215 19.55 19.74 -9.93
N ALA A 216 18.27 20.06 -9.84
CA ALA A 216 17.74 21.34 -10.29
C ALA A 216 18.40 22.51 -9.55
N ASP A 217 18.55 22.41 -8.22
CA ASP A 217 19.21 23.42 -7.39
C ASP A 217 20.65 23.66 -7.87
N ARG A 218 21.42 22.59 -8.10
CA ARG A 218 22.81 22.69 -8.59
C ARG A 218 22.88 23.32 -9.98
N LEU A 219 21.98 22.93 -10.88
CA LEU A 219 21.96 23.43 -12.25
C LEU A 219 21.57 24.91 -12.29
N ILE A 220 20.57 25.31 -11.51
CA ILE A 220 20.12 26.71 -11.40
C ILE A 220 21.22 27.56 -10.76
N GLU A 221 21.78 27.13 -9.63
CA GLU A 221 22.87 27.85 -8.95
C GLU A 221 24.10 28.01 -9.86
N MET A 222 24.45 26.97 -10.63
CA MET A 222 25.53 27.05 -11.61
C MET A 222 25.19 27.99 -12.77
N ALA A 223 23.96 27.94 -13.28
CA ALA A 223 23.51 28.83 -14.35
C ALA A 223 23.57 30.31 -13.94
N GLU A 224 23.27 30.62 -12.67
CA GLU A 224 23.35 31.96 -12.10
C GLU A 224 24.78 32.43 -11.85
N ARG A 225 25.67 31.54 -11.39
CA ARG A 225 27.06 31.90 -11.04
C ARG A 225 28.02 31.87 -12.23
N ASP A 226 27.98 30.80 -13.02
CA ASP A 226 28.83 30.58 -14.17
C ASP A 226 28.12 29.68 -15.20
N ALA A 227 27.34 30.31 -16.07
CA ALA A 227 26.57 29.62 -17.10
C ALA A 227 27.40 28.69 -18.00
N LYS A 228 28.70 28.94 -18.18
CA LYS A 228 29.58 28.07 -19.00
C LYS A 228 29.87 26.74 -18.32
N SER A 229 29.86 26.72 -17.00
CA SER A 229 30.13 25.53 -16.19
C SER A 229 28.91 24.61 -16.02
N VAL A 230 27.72 25.01 -16.48
CA VAL A 230 26.51 24.15 -16.48
C VAL A 230 26.75 22.84 -17.24
N VAL A 231 27.53 22.87 -18.32
CA VAL A 231 27.89 21.65 -19.09
C VAL A 231 28.59 20.62 -18.21
N LEU A 232 29.45 21.06 -17.28
CA LEU A 232 30.15 20.15 -16.36
C LEU A 232 29.17 19.54 -15.36
N THR A 233 28.21 20.31 -14.86
CA THR A 233 27.16 19.82 -13.96
C THR A 233 26.24 18.81 -14.66
N VAL A 234 25.91 19.02 -15.94
CA VAL A 234 25.16 18.03 -16.73
C VAL A 234 25.98 16.75 -16.93
N ALA A 235 27.28 16.86 -17.18
CA ALA A 235 28.16 15.69 -17.26
C ALA A 235 28.25 14.94 -15.93
N ASP A 236 28.29 15.63 -14.78
CA ASP A 236 28.19 15.02 -13.45
C ASP A 236 26.87 14.28 -13.26
N MET A 237 25.76 14.90 -13.66
CA MET A 237 24.43 14.28 -13.61
C MET A 237 24.38 13.02 -14.47
N ALA A 238 24.85 13.09 -15.72
CA ALA A 238 24.90 11.95 -16.62
C ALA A 238 25.72 10.79 -16.04
N ARG A 239 26.88 11.08 -15.43
CA ARG A 239 27.73 10.07 -14.78
C ARG A 239 27.06 9.42 -13.57
N SER A 240 26.19 10.13 -12.87
CA SER A 240 25.45 9.59 -11.71
C SER A 240 24.34 8.62 -12.10
N ALA A 241 23.97 8.57 -13.39
CA ALA A 241 22.93 7.70 -13.94
C ALA A 241 21.60 7.75 -13.14
N PRO A 242 20.93 8.92 -13.12
CA PRO A 242 19.65 9.06 -12.41
C PRO A 242 18.59 8.13 -13.02
N PRO A 243 17.59 7.68 -12.23
CA PRO A 243 16.72 6.55 -12.60
C PRO A 243 15.68 6.86 -13.70
N MET A 244 15.66 8.06 -14.29
CA MET A 244 14.75 8.52 -15.36
C MET A 244 13.28 8.13 -15.16
N THR A 245 12.83 8.09 -13.91
CA THR A 245 11.45 7.76 -13.58
C THR A 245 10.51 8.92 -13.91
N PRO A 246 9.20 8.67 -14.08
CA PRO A 246 8.22 9.74 -14.27
C PRO A 246 8.34 10.85 -13.22
N SER A 247 8.51 10.47 -11.95
CA SER A 247 8.64 11.43 -10.84
C SER A 247 9.93 12.26 -10.89
N PHE A 248 11.06 11.66 -11.26
CA PHE A 248 12.31 12.39 -11.45
C PHE A 248 12.21 13.39 -12.61
N VAL A 249 11.76 12.92 -13.78
CA VAL A 249 11.70 13.74 -15.00
C VAL A 249 10.67 14.86 -14.88
N ALA A 250 9.49 14.56 -14.33
CA ALA A 250 8.44 15.56 -14.16
C ALA A 250 8.89 16.68 -13.22
N GLU A 251 9.54 16.35 -12.11
CA GLU A 251 10.03 17.34 -11.15
C GLU A 251 11.17 18.17 -11.73
N LEU A 252 12.14 17.53 -12.38
CA LEU A 252 13.27 18.23 -13.01
C LEU A 252 12.80 19.16 -14.13
N ALA A 253 11.92 18.68 -15.02
CA ALA A 253 11.34 19.50 -16.08
C ALA A 253 10.57 20.70 -15.49
N ARG A 254 9.75 20.47 -14.47
CA ARG A 254 8.99 21.52 -13.76
C ARG A 254 9.89 22.59 -13.15
N ARG A 255 11.03 22.21 -12.56
CA ARG A 255 11.98 23.13 -11.91
C ARG A 255 12.80 23.94 -12.91
N LEU A 256 13.21 23.33 -14.02
CA LEU A 256 14.07 23.95 -15.04
C LEU A 256 13.30 24.78 -16.07
N HIS A 257 12.01 24.50 -16.27
CA HIS A 257 11.18 25.20 -17.26
C HIS A 257 11.08 26.70 -16.95
N GLY A 258 11.33 27.55 -17.96
CA GLY A 258 11.12 29.00 -17.88
C GLY A 258 12.16 29.79 -17.07
N GLN A 259 13.27 29.17 -16.65
CA GLN A 259 14.29 29.79 -15.80
C GLN A 259 15.33 30.62 -16.60
N SER A 260 16.24 29.97 -17.32
CA SER A 260 17.32 30.65 -18.06
C SER A 260 17.73 29.89 -19.33
N ALA A 261 18.32 30.58 -20.31
CA ALA A 261 18.80 29.97 -21.55
C ALA A 261 19.93 28.94 -21.32
N ALA A 262 20.68 29.06 -20.22
CA ALA A 262 21.72 28.11 -19.86
C ALA A 262 21.15 26.72 -19.49
N LEU A 263 19.87 26.65 -19.11
CA LEU A 263 19.19 25.41 -18.73
C LEU A 263 18.56 24.65 -19.91
N ILE A 264 18.70 25.18 -21.13
CA ILE A 264 18.32 24.45 -22.37
C ILE A 264 19.17 23.18 -22.52
N LEU A 265 20.47 23.24 -22.22
CA LEU A 265 21.38 22.10 -22.38
C LEU A 265 21.06 20.92 -21.45
N PRO A 266 20.83 21.11 -20.13
CA PRO A 266 20.31 20.04 -19.28
C PRO A 266 19.01 19.42 -19.79
N MET A 267 18.07 20.23 -20.28
CA MET A 267 16.80 19.73 -20.82
C MET A 267 16.99 18.92 -22.10
N ALA A 268 17.82 19.40 -23.03
CA ALA A 268 18.16 18.68 -24.26
C ALA A 268 18.84 17.33 -23.96
N TRP A 269 19.68 17.26 -22.92
CA TRP A 269 20.30 16.00 -22.50
C TRP A 269 19.26 15.00 -21.98
N ILE A 270 18.27 15.45 -21.19
CA ILE A 270 17.17 14.58 -20.73
C ILE A 270 16.35 14.09 -21.94
N GLU A 271 15.97 14.98 -22.85
CA GLU A 271 15.23 14.63 -24.06
C GLU A 271 15.98 13.59 -24.92
N GLN A 272 17.28 13.79 -25.11
CA GLN A 272 18.12 12.83 -25.83
C GLN A 272 18.16 11.47 -25.13
N THR A 273 18.39 11.46 -23.81
CA THR A 273 18.46 10.23 -23.01
C THR A 273 17.14 9.46 -23.05
N LEU A 274 16.00 10.14 -22.98
CA LEU A 274 14.68 9.52 -23.11
C LEU A 274 14.40 9.03 -24.53
N GLY A 275 14.87 9.76 -25.53
CA GLY A 275 14.77 9.40 -26.95
C GLY A 275 15.43 8.07 -27.29
N GLU A 276 16.52 7.70 -26.61
CA GLU A 276 17.18 6.39 -26.75
C GLU A 276 16.24 5.22 -26.41
N SER A 277 15.25 5.45 -25.55
CA SER A 277 14.24 4.45 -25.15
C SER A 277 12.85 4.72 -25.76
N GLY A 278 12.72 5.64 -26.72
CA GLY A 278 11.45 6.00 -27.34
C GLY A 278 10.46 6.69 -26.40
N LEU A 279 10.93 7.32 -25.32
CA LEU A 279 10.14 8.08 -24.36
C LEU A 279 10.29 9.58 -24.60
N THR A 280 9.31 10.36 -24.14
CA THR A 280 9.37 11.83 -24.17
C THR A 280 9.13 12.42 -22.79
N VAL A 281 9.60 13.64 -22.57
CA VAL A 281 9.38 14.37 -21.31
C VAL A 281 7.89 14.56 -21.06
N GLU A 282 7.11 14.93 -22.08
CA GLU A 282 5.66 15.16 -21.97
C GLU A 282 4.94 13.88 -21.52
N ARG A 283 5.32 12.73 -22.10
CA ARG A 283 4.74 11.44 -21.72
C ARG A 283 5.04 11.10 -20.26
N LEU A 284 6.27 11.30 -19.81
CA LEU A 284 6.66 11.03 -18.42
C LEU A 284 6.00 12.00 -17.42
N VAL A 285 5.85 13.27 -17.79
CA VAL A 285 5.08 14.26 -17.01
C VAL A 285 3.62 13.83 -16.88
N GLN A 286 2.99 13.40 -17.98
CA GLN A 286 1.61 12.90 -17.96
C GLN A 286 1.47 11.64 -17.09
N MET A 287 2.42 10.70 -17.19
CA MET A 287 2.44 9.49 -16.37
C MET A 287 2.58 9.81 -14.88
N ASP A 288 3.44 10.77 -14.50
CA ASP A 288 3.56 11.18 -13.08
C ASP A 288 2.25 11.79 -12.57
N ALA A 289 1.61 12.66 -13.35
CA ALA A 289 0.33 13.28 -12.97
C ALA A 289 -0.79 12.24 -12.81
N GLN A 290 -0.90 11.29 -13.75
CA GLN A 290 -1.86 10.18 -13.64
C GLN A 290 -1.59 9.30 -12.41
N GLN A 291 -0.32 9.02 -12.14
CA GLN A 291 0.07 8.21 -10.99
C GLN A 291 -0.25 8.91 -9.67
N GLN A 292 0.06 10.20 -9.54
CA GLN A 292 -0.26 10.98 -8.34
C GLN A 292 -1.77 11.02 -8.08
N SER A 293 -2.57 11.23 -9.14
CA SER A 293 -4.03 11.20 -9.03
C SER A 293 -4.52 9.81 -8.60
N GLY A 294 -3.98 8.75 -9.19
CA GLY A 294 -4.31 7.37 -8.83
C GLY A 294 -3.92 7.00 -7.39
N ASP A 295 -2.77 7.46 -6.91
CA ASP A 295 -2.33 7.29 -5.50
C ASP A 295 -3.30 7.99 -4.54
N GLN A 296 -3.66 9.23 -4.85
CA GLN A 296 -4.55 10.02 -4.01
C GLN A 296 -5.95 9.38 -3.90
N VAL A 297 -6.51 8.93 -5.02
CA VAL A 297 -7.82 8.26 -5.05
C VAL A 297 -7.78 6.95 -4.24
N SER A 298 -6.73 6.14 -4.41
CA SER A 298 -6.61 4.86 -3.68
C SER A 298 -6.52 5.07 -2.16
N ILE A 299 -5.73 6.06 -1.70
CA ILE A 299 -5.67 6.41 -0.26
C ILE A 299 -7.03 6.88 0.23
N SER A 300 -7.67 7.79 -0.52
CA SER A 300 -8.97 8.34 -0.13
C SER A 300 -10.03 7.25 -0.02
N ASN A 301 -10.09 6.34 -1.00
CA ASN A 301 -10.97 5.18 -0.99
C ASN A 301 -10.69 4.27 0.20
N SER A 302 -9.43 3.90 0.44
CA SER A 302 -9.08 3.02 1.56
C SER A 302 -9.46 3.62 2.92
N ILE A 303 -9.28 4.94 3.10
CA ILE A 303 -9.68 5.61 4.33
C ILE A 303 -11.20 5.70 4.46
N ALA A 304 -11.92 6.02 3.39
CA ALA A 304 -13.39 6.01 3.39
C ALA A 304 -13.93 4.62 3.75
N SER A 305 -13.33 3.56 3.18
CA SER A 305 -13.68 2.18 3.49
C SER A 305 -13.37 1.83 4.95
N LEU A 306 -12.23 2.22 5.52
CA LEU A 306 -11.95 1.99 6.94
C LEU A 306 -13.01 2.64 7.85
N ARG A 307 -13.46 3.86 7.52
CA ARG A 307 -14.57 4.52 8.23
C ARG A 307 -15.88 3.75 8.07
N LEU A 308 -16.19 3.28 6.85
CA LEU A 308 -17.37 2.47 6.58
C LEU A 308 -17.36 1.20 7.43
N LEU A 309 -16.26 0.43 7.45
CA LEU A 309 -16.16 -0.82 8.22
C LEU A 309 -16.39 -0.59 9.73
N ALA A 310 -16.06 0.59 10.25
CA ALA A 310 -16.32 0.95 11.65
C ALA A 310 -17.80 1.30 11.92
N ALA A 311 -18.52 1.79 10.90
CA ALA A 311 -19.93 2.16 11.00
C ALA A 311 -20.90 1.03 10.63
N THR A 312 -20.44 0.00 9.90
CA THR A 312 -21.26 -1.13 9.46
C THR A 312 -21.69 -2.02 10.64
N ASP A 313 -22.98 -2.36 10.71
CA ASP A 313 -23.48 -3.40 11.62
C ASP A 313 -23.20 -4.79 11.03
N TRP A 314 -22.07 -5.37 11.43
CA TRP A 314 -21.66 -6.69 10.98
C TRP A 314 -22.57 -7.83 11.44
N ARG A 315 -23.48 -7.58 12.39
CA ARG A 315 -24.46 -8.57 12.83
C ARG A 315 -25.48 -8.85 11.72
N GLU A 316 -26.00 -7.79 11.10
CA GLU A 316 -26.93 -7.90 9.98
C GLU A 316 -26.28 -8.60 8.78
N PHE A 317 -25.03 -8.26 8.49
CA PHE A 317 -24.23 -8.91 7.45
C PHE A 317 -24.10 -10.43 7.66
N VAL A 318 -23.73 -10.86 8.88
CA VAL A 318 -23.58 -12.28 9.19
C VAL A 318 -24.94 -13.00 9.15
N GLU A 319 -26.00 -12.41 9.67
CA GLU A 319 -27.34 -13.02 9.64
C GLU A 319 -27.87 -13.17 8.21
N LEU A 320 -27.64 -12.16 7.35
CA LEU A 320 -28.03 -12.20 5.94
C LEU A 320 -27.35 -13.35 5.17
N LEU A 321 -26.05 -13.52 5.38
CA LEU A 321 -25.20 -14.40 4.57
C LEU A 321 -24.93 -15.78 5.19
N SER A 322 -25.36 -16.00 6.44
CA SER A 322 -25.19 -17.28 7.13
C SER A 322 -26.25 -18.29 6.69
N HIS A 323 -25.81 -19.39 6.08
CA HIS A 323 -26.69 -20.53 5.82
C HIS A 323 -27.24 -21.15 7.11
N VAL A 324 -26.49 -21.11 8.21
CA VAL A 324 -26.97 -21.58 9.52
C VAL A 324 -28.14 -20.71 9.99
N GLU A 325 -28.04 -19.38 9.82
CA GLU A 325 -29.13 -18.46 10.17
C GLU A 325 -30.37 -18.74 9.32
N GLN A 326 -30.20 -18.86 8.01
CA GLN A 326 -31.30 -19.14 7.08
C GLN A 326 -32.05 -20.43 7.44
N VAL A 327 -31.33 -21.48 7.85
CA VAL A 327 -31.94 -22.75 8.30
C VAL A 327 -32.65 -22.59 9.63
N LEU A 328 -32.06 -21.90 10.61
CA LEU A 328 -32.69 -21.69 11.92
C LEU A 328 -33.95 -20.81 11.81
N CYS A 329 -33.97 -19.85 10.89
CA CYS A 329 -35.14 -19.03 10.58
C CYS A 329 -36.29 -19.81 9.92
N ALA A 330 -36.05 -21.03 9.43
CA ALA A 330 -37.09 -21.92 8.95
C ALA A 330 -37.80 -22.70 10.07
N ASP A 331 -37.55 -22.36 11.34
CA ASP A 331 -38.29 -22.87 12.51
C ASP A 331 -39.82 -22.82 12.25
N PRO A 332 -40.51 -23.97 12.22
CA PRO A 332 -41.95 -24.03 11.94
C PRO A 332 -42.81 -23.24 12.92
N ALA A 333 -42.33 -23.04 14.15
CA ALA A 333 -43.02 -22.24 15.16
C ALA A 333 -42.77 -20.73 15.00
N GLY A 334 -41.83 -20.33 14.13
CA GLY A 334 -41.43 -18.95 13.91
C GLY A 334 -40.84 -18.27 15.16
N ILE A 335 -40.43 -19.03 16.17
CA ILE A 335 -39.94 -18.48 17.44
C ILE A 335 -38.54 -17.94 17.23
N TYR A 336 -37.68 -18.70 16.54
CA TYR A 336 -36.28 -18.33 16.33
C TYR A 336 -36.12 -16.93 15.72
N ALA A 337 -36.82 -16.65 14.62
CA ALA A 337 -36.72 -15.37 13.91
C ALA A 337 -37.19 -14.16 14.75
N ASN A 338 -38.02 -14.39 15.77
CA ASN A 338 -38.52 -13.36 16.67
C ASN A 338 -37.66 -13.16 17.93
N MET A 339 -36.58 -13.94 18.11
CA MET A 339 -35.68 -13.81 19.24
C MET A 339 -34.72 -12.63 19.08
N ASP A 340 -34.26 -12.08 20.22
CA ASP A 340 -33.16 -11.12 20.21
C ASP A 340 -31.87 -11.72 19.63
N PHE A 341 -31.00 -10.84 19.12
CA PHE A 341 -29.75 -11.23 18.50
C PHE A 341 -28.88 -12.11 19.42
N ALA A 342 -28.77 -11.78 20.70
CA ALA A 342 -27.91 -12.51 21.63
C ALA A 342 -28.37 -13.96 21.82
N THR A 343 -29.68 -14.19 21.80
CA THR A 343 -30.27 -15.52 21.86
C THR A 343 -30.04 -16.27 20.56
N ARG A 344 -30.32 -15.65 19.40
CA ARG A 344 -30.04 -16.27 18.08
C ARG A 344 -28.57 -16.65 17.92
N ASP A 345 -27.67 -15.80 18.42
CA ASP A 345 -26.22 -16.01 18.38
C ASP A 345 -25.76 -17.20 19.23
N ARG A 346 -26.38 -17.42 20.40
CA ARG A 346 -26.11 -18.61 21.22
C ARG A 346 -26.45 -19.90 20.48
N TYR A 347 -27.55 -19.94 19.73
CA TYR A 347 -27.90 -21.11 18.92
C TYR A 347 -26.84 -21.35 17.84
N ARG A 348 -26.42 -20.30 17.13
CA ARG A 348 -25.38 -20.39 16.11
C ARG A 348 -24.05 -20.90 16.67
N HIS A 349 -23.64 -20.44 17.87
CA HIS A 349 -22.46 -20.97 18.56
C HIS A 349 -22.60 -22.44 18.97
N VAL A 350 -23.78 -22.88 19.39
CA VAL A 350 -24.04 -24.30 19.69
C VAL A 350 -23.89 -25.14 18.42
N VAL A 351 -24.46 -24.70 17.29
CA VAL A 351 -24.32 -25.37 15.99
C VAL A 351 -22.86 -25.46 15.58
N GLU A 352 -22.11 -24.35 15.65
CA GLU A 352 -20.69 -24.32 15.33
C GLU A 352 -19.88 -25.30 16.21
N ARG A 353 -20.14 -25.32 17.52
CA ARG A 353 -19.46 -26.23 18.44
C ARG A 353 -19.77 -27.70 18.12
N LEU A 354 -21.02 -28.03 17.80
CA LEU A 354 -21.40 -29.39 17.42
C LEU A 354 -20.74 -29.80 16.09
N ALA A 355 -20.75 -28.91 15.10
CA ALA A 355 -20.14 -29.15 13.79
C ALA A 355 -18.63 -29.43 13.87
N ARG A 356 -17.88 -28.80 14.79
CA ARG A 356 -16.45 -29.08 15.02
C ARG A 356 -16.15 -30.54 15.40
N HIS A 357 -17.13 -31.26 15.94
CA HIS A 357 -16.98 -32.67 16.34
C HIS A 357 -17.52 -33.65 15.30
N CYS A 358 -18.11 -33.16 14.21
CA CYS A 358 -18.54 -33.98 13.09
C CYS A 358 -17.37 -34.17 12.11
N VAL A 359 -17.26 -35.36 11.53
CA VAL A 359 -16.28 -35.60 10.45
C VAL A 359 -16.72 -34.76 9.25
N GLN A 360 -15.87 -33.82 8.83
CA GLN A 360 -16.07 -33.10 7.57
C GLN A 360 -16.01 -34.13 6.44
N SER A 361 -17.16 -34.38 5.81
CA SER A 361 -17.34 -35.35 4.74
C SER A 361 -16.76 -34.83 3.43
#